data_AF-A0A6M3ZNK1-F1
#
_entry.id   AF-A0A6M3ZNK1-F1
#
_cell.length_a   1.000
_cell.length_b   1.000
_cell.length_c   1.000
_cell.angle_alpha   90.00
_cell.angle_beta   90.00
_cell.angle_gamma   90.00
#
_symmetry.space_group_name_H-M   'P 1'
#
loop_
_entity.id
_entity.type
_entity.pdbx_description
1 polymer ?
#
loop_
_entity_poly.entity_id
_entity_poly.type
_entity_poly.pdbx_seq_one_letter_code
_entity_poly.pdbx_strand_id
1 'polypeptide(L)'
;MNAPVKFDVIATTSSKPRDFVMQPPQSLDRITFNTPDDGVLAGYVSVIRQHLGNGQRFAWVELDNELAGQFRGVPLADIITCDDTGISRRHSNSREESRRLCLSDYSSTLTDQLRLGEAPK
;
A
#
# COMPACT_ATOMS: atom_id res chain seq x y z
N MET A 1 8.36 8.42 -47.73
CA MET A 1 9.50 8.79 -46.88
C MET A 1 9.07 8.55 -45.43
N ASN A 2 9.48 7.44 -44.82
CA ASN A 2 9.10 7.09 -43.45
C ASN A 2 10.08 7.78 -42.49
N ALA A 3 9.61 8.78 -41.75
CA ALA A 3 10.40 9.42 -40.70
C ALA A 3 10.51 8.47 -39.49
N PRO A 4 11.69 8.29 -38.88
CA PRO A 4 11.83 7.49 -37.69
C PRO A 4 11.17 8.21 -36.51
N VAL A 5 10.12 7.61 -35.95
CA VAL A 5 9.50 8.07 -34.71
C VAL A 5 10.48 7.76 -33.57
N LYS A 6 11.12 8.79 -33.02
CA LYS A 6 11.91 8.67 -31.80
C LYS A 6 10.95 8.47 -30.63
N PHE A 7 11.02 7.30 -30.01
CA PHE A 7 10.46 7.10 -28.68
C PHE A 7 11.40 7.76 -27.67
N ASP A 8 11.06 8.97 -27.25
CA ASP A 8 11.66 9.55 -26.06
C ASP A 8 11.16 8.73 -24.87
N VAL A 9 12.00 7.77 -24.45
CA VAL A 9 11.88 7.11 -23.16
C VAL A 9 11.88 8.21 -22.12
N ILE A 10 10.71 8.47 -21.52
CA ILE A 10 10.59 9.33 -20.36
C ILE A 10 11.35 8.61 -19.25
N ALA A 11 12.63 8.92 -19.11
CA ALA A 11 13.40 8.53 -17.95
C ALA A 11 12.67 9.12 -16.74
N THR A 12 11.97 8.29 -15.99
CA THR A 12 11.51 8.58 -14.63
C THR A 12 12.75 8.91 -13.81
N THR A 13 13.07 10.21 -13.78
CA THR A 13 13.81 10.92 -12.72
C THR A 13 14.80 10.08 -11.94
N SER A 14 15.92 9.71 -12.56
CA SER A 14 17.15 9.43 -11.82
C SER A 14 18.01 10.68 -11.84
N SER A 15 18.16 11.36 -10.70
CA SER A 15 19.34 12.21 -10.50
C SER A 15 19.75 12.43 -9.03
N LYS A 16 19.03 11.90 -8.04
CA LYS A 16 19.54 11.79 -6.67
C LYS A 16 18.81 10.68 -5.91
N PRO A 17 19.50 9.79 -5.17
CA PRO A 17 18.82 8.90 -4.23
C PRO A 17 18.05 9.77 -3.23
N ARG A 18 16.75 9.49 -3.09
CA ARG A 18 15.88 10.20 -2.15
C ARG A 18 16.40 9.96 -0.74
N ASP A 19 16.58 11.03 0.01
CA ASP A 19 16.85 10.93 1.43
C ASP A 19 15.55 10.64 2.18
N PHE A 20 15.31 9.37 2.47
CA PHE A 20 14.11 8.92 3.19
C PHE A 20 14.09 9.39 4.65
N VAL A 21 15.21 9.78 5.23
CA VAL A 21 15.25 10.38 6.57
C VAL A 21 14.63 11.77 6.53
N MET A 22 14.86 12.54 5.47
CA MET A 22 14.26 13.88 5.31
C MET A 22 12.86 13.82 4.68
N GLN A 23 12.65 12.90 3.75
CA GLN A 23 11.40 12.72 3.02
C GLN A 23 10.92 11.26 3.18
N PRO A 24 10.30 10.91 4.33
CA PRO A 24 9.87 9.56 4.60
C PRO A 24 8.85 9.06 3.57
N PRO A 25 8.80 7.75 3.29
CA PRO A 25 7.76 7.17 2.47
C PRO A 25 6.40 7.31 3.15
N GLN A 26 5.35 7.27 2.34
CA GLN A 26 3.96 7.32 2.77
C GLN A 26 3.44 5.93 3.12
N SER A 27 2.34 5.86 3.87
CA SER A 27 1.67 4.58 4.07
C SER A 27 1.11 4.05 2.75
N LEU A 28 1.19 2.73 2.60
CA LEU A 28 0.95 1.90 1.42
C LEU A 28 1.97 2.05 0.29
N ASP A 29 3.02 2.85 0.45
CA ASP A 29 4.14 2.81 -0.50
C ASP A 29 4.85 1.46 -0.41
N ARG A 30 5.26 0.91 -1.55
CA ARG A 30 6.13 -0.25 -1.60
C ARG A 30 7.57 0.21 -1.56
N ILE A 31 8.33 -0.33 -0.62
CA ILE A 31 9.76 -0.01 -0.48
C ILE A 31 10.63 -1.25 -0.63
N THR A 32 11.89 -1.03 -0.98
CA THR A 32 12.94 -2.05 -0.88
C THR A 32 14.02 -1.59 0.09
N PHE A 33 14.60 -2.53 0.83
CA PHE A 33 15.63 -2.26 1.83
C PHE A 33 16.55 -3.47 1.98
N ASN A 34 17.77 -3.23 2.45
CA ASN A 34 18.72 -4.32 2.73
C ASN A 34 18.55 -4.83 4.15
N THR A 35 18.57 -6.14 4.33
CA THR A 35 18.83 -6.80 5.59
C THR A 35 20.21 -7.45 5.57
N PRO A 36 20.94 -7.43 6.69
CA PRO A 36 22.26 -8.05 6.77
C PRO A 36 22.19 -9.58 6.59
N ASP A 37 21.08 -10.20 7.01
CA ASP A 37 20.92 -11.65 7.02
C ASP A 37 20.31 -12.22 5.72
N ASP A 38 19.37 -11.50 5.09
CA ASP A 38 18.53 -12.03 4.00
C ASP A 38 18.71 -11.29 2.66
N GLY A 39 19.55 -10.25 2.61
CA GLY A 39 19.78 -9.46 1.40
C GLY A 39 18.69 -8.42 1.15
N VAL A 40 18.28 -8.23 -0.11
CA VAL A 40 17.29 -7.20 -0.48
C VAL A 40 15.89 -7.74 -0.26
N LEU A 41 15.12 -7.09 0.63
CA LEU A 41 13.71 -7.38 0.86
C LEU A 41 12.82 -6.25 0.34
N ALA A 42 11.54 -6.59 0.14
CA ALA A 42 10.50 -5.65 -0.29
C ALA A 42 9.23 -5.83 0.55
N GLY A 43 8.49 -4.73 0.69
CA GLY A 43 7.21 -4.76 1.38
C GLY A 43 6.50 -3.41 1.39
N TYR A 44 5.32 -3.38 2.00
CA TYR A 44 4.47 -2.20 2.06
C TYR A 44 4.61 -1.48 3.40
N VAL A 45 4.78 -0.16 3.34
CA VAL A 45 4.83 0.69 4.52
C VAL A 45 3.44 0.76 5.14
N SER A 46 3.27 0.26 6.35
CA SER A 46 2.04 0.43 7.12
C SER A 46 2.02 1.79 7.81
N VAL A 47 3.08 2.10 8.57
CA VAL A 47 3.18 3.34 9.35
C VAL A 47 4.63 3.73 9.62
N ILE A 48 4.91 5.04 9.75
CA ILE A 48 6.20 5.55 10.24
C ILE A 48 6.10 5.82 11.74
N ARG A 49 7.01 5.27 12.53
CA ARG A 49 7.07 5.46 13.99
C ARG A 49 8.45 5.91 14.42
N GLN A 50 8.49 6.77 15.43
CA GLN A 50 9.73 7.17 16.09
C GLN A 50 10.04 6.20 17.24
N HIS A 51 11.29 5.76 17.34
CA HIS A 51 11.77 4.99 18.47
C HIS A 51 12.00 5.90 19.68
N LEU A 52 11.47 5.49 20.84
CA LEU A 52 11.43 6.34 22.03
C LEU A 52 12.80 6.58 22.68
N GLY A 53 13.76 5.67 22.49
CA GLY A 53 15.09 5.80 23.10
C GLY A 53 16.02 6.77 22.37
N ASN A 54 16.21 6.56 21.06
CA ASN A 54 17.20 7.27 20.25
C ASN A 54 16.60 8.32 19.30
N GLY A 55 15.26 8.45 19.27
CA GLY A 55 14.56 9.40 18.40
C GLY A 55 14.62 9.06 16.90
N GLN A 56 15.19 7.93 16.50
CA GLN A 56 15.25 7.51 15.11
C GLN A 56 13.86 7.09 14.61
N ARG A 57 13.58 7.34 13.33
CA ARG A 57 12.33 6.95 12.70
C ARG A 57 12.50 5.63 11.95
N PHE A 58 11.48 4.80 12.03
CA PHE A 58 11.39 3.50 11.40
C PHE A 58 10.10 3.41 10.59
N ALA A 59 10.21 2.86 9.38
CA ALA A 59 9.05 2.37 8.64
C ALA A 59 8.67 0.99 9.18
N TRP A 60 7.41 0.82 9.57
CA TRP A 60 6.85 -0.50 9.86
C TRP A 60 6.34 -1.08 8.56
N VAL A 61 7.00 -2.13 8.10
CA VAL A 61 6.82 -2.70 6.77
C VAL A 61 6.25 -4.10 6.89
N GLU A 62 5.15 -4.35 6.19
CA GLU A 62 4.64 -5.70 5.96
C GLU A 62 5.35 -6.29 4.75
N LEU A 63 5.99 -7.45 4.91
CA LEU A 63 6.85 -8.03 3.87
C LEU A 63 6.04 -8.80 2.83
N ASP A 64 6.45 -8.71 1.56
CA ASP A 64 5.74 -9.36 0.45
C ASP A 64 5.73 -10.90 0.55
N ASN A 65 6.74 -11.49 1.18
CA ASN A 65 6.98 -12.94 1.22
C ASN A 65 6.74 -13.60 2.59
N GLU A 66 6.21 -12.85 3.56
CA GLU A 66 5.95 -13.36 4.91
C GLU A 66 4.44 -13.49 5.18
N LEU A 67 4.10 -14.13 6.31
CA LEU A 67 2.72 -14.22 6.76
C LEU A 67 2.12 -12.81 6.98
N ALA A 68 0.87 -12.64 6.54
CA ALA A 68 0.12 -11.40 6.71
C ALA A 68 0.07 -10.99 8.21
N GLY A 69 0.28 -9.71 8.46
CA GLY A 69 0.36 -9.16 9.82
C GLY A 69 1.72 -9.27 10.50
N GLN A 70 2.73 -9.87 9.86
CA GLN A 70 4.12 -9.80 10.32
C GLN A 70 4.75 -8.49 9.85
N PHE A 71 5.22 -7.67 10.79
CA PHE A 71 5.83 -6.38 10.49
C PHE A 71 7.30 -6.34 10.88
N ARG A 72 8.11 -5.72 10.04
CA ARG A 72 9.51 -5.41 10.32
C ARG A 72 9.70 -3.91 10.46
N GLY A 73 10.39 -3.49 11.51
CA GLY A 73 10.86 -2.11 11.66
C GLY A 73 12.11 -1.89 10.83
N VAL A 74 12.02 -1.04 9.81
CA VAL A 74 13.11 -0.70 8.90
C VAL A 74 13.56 0.73 9.17
N PRO A 75 14.84 0.98 9.53
CA PRO A 75 15.36 2.34 9.65
C PRO A 75 15.17 3.09 8.34
N LEU A 76 14.76 4.36 8.39
CA LEU A 76 14.58 5.14 7.16
C LEU A 76 15.87 5.28 6.34
N ALA A 77 17.05 5.20 6.98
CA ALA A 77 18.34 5.25 6.31
C ALA A 77 18.66 4.01 5.46
N ASP A 78 18.01 2.88 5.74
CA ASP A 78 18.29 1.60 5.07
C ASP A 78 17.37 1.35 3.86
N ILE A 79 16.44 2.28 3.59
CA ILE A 79 15.53 2.22 2.46
C ILE A 79 16.28 2.59 1.18
N ILE A 80 16.14 1.74 0.15
CA ILE A 80 16.82 1.88 -1.13
C ILE A 80 15.90 2.52 -2.16
N THR A 81 14.67 2.00 -2.29
CA THR A 81 13.67 2.50 -3.24
C THR A 81 12.29 2.60 -2.63
N CYS A 82 11.46 3.46 -3.22
CA CYS A 82 10.05 3.67 -2.89
C CYS A 82 9.30 3.87 -4.21
N ASP A 83 8.12 3.25 -4.34
CA ASP A 83 7.30 3.37 -5.56
C ASP A 83 6.39 4.62 -5.57
N ASP A 84 6.22 5.29 -4.44
CA ASP A 84 5.38 6.48 -4.24
C ASP A 84 3.91 6.28 -4.68
N THR A 85 3.45 5.03 -4.76
CA THR A 85 2.09 4.69 -5.22
C THR A 85 1.06 4.61 -4.10
N GLY A 86 1.45 4.79 -2.85
CA GLY A 86 0.60 4.57 -1.68
C GLY A 86 -0.64 5.47 -1.65
N ILE A 87 -0.54 6.70 -2.15
CA ILE A 87 -1.70 7.61 -2.29
C ILE A 87 -2.72 7.03 -3.26
N SER A 88 -2.28 6.62 -4.45
CA SER A 88 -3.14 6.01 -5.47
C SER A 88 -3.80 4.73 -4.94
N ARG A 89 -3.05 3.91 -4.19
CA ARG A 89 -3.52 2.68 -3.56
C ARG A 89 -4.57 2.93 -2.47
N ARG A 90 -4.39 3.98 -1.65
CA ARG A 90 -5.43 4.41 -0.69
C ARG A 90 -6.71 4.83 -1.39
N HIS A 91 -6.60 5.60 -2.48
CA HIS A 91 -7.76 6.04 -3.23
C HIS A 91 -8.50 4.89 -3.93
N SER A 92 -7.79 3.92 -4.53
CA SER A 92 -8.43 2.75 -5.15
C SER A 92 -9.20 1.93 -4.11
N ASN A 93 -8.58 1.66 -2.96
CA ASN A 93 -9.22 0.89 -1.88
C ASN A 93 -10.47 1.63 -1.36
N SER A 94 -10.41 2.96 -1.21
CA SER A 94 -11.58 3.75 -0.77
C SER A 94 -12.73 3.75 -1.79
N ARG A 95 -12.43 3.64 -3.09
CA ARG A 95 -13.43 3.61 -4.16
C ARG A 95 -14.10 2.25 -4.27
N GLU A 96 -13.35 1.18 -4.01
CA GLU A 96 -13.91 -0.18 -3.87
C GLU A 96 -14.74 -0.30 -2.59
N GLU A 97 -14.26 0.28 -1.48
CA GLU A 97 -15.01 0.39 -0.22
C GLU A 97 -16.23 1.30 -0.35
N SER A 98 -16.28 2.20 -1.36
CA SER A 98 -17.48 2.97 -1.70
C SER A 98 -18.61 2.13 -2.31
N ARG A 99 -18.35 0.87 -2.70
CA ARG A 99 -19.40 -0.17 -2.71
C ARG A 99 -19.59 -0.66 -1.27
N ARG A 100 -19.91 0.28 -0.38
CA ARG A 100 -20.17 -0.01 1.02
C ARG A 100 -21.29 -1.05 1.02
N LEU A 101 -20.96 -2.26 1.45
CA LEU A 101 -21.93 -3.27 1.86
C LEU A 101 -22.75 -2.62 2.97
N CYS A 102 -23.80 -1.89 2.60
CA CYS A 102 -24.59 -1.20 3.60
C CYS A 102 -25.49 -2.25 4.24
N LEU A 103 -25.66 -2.17 5.56
CA LEU A 103 -26.56 -3.09 6.27
C LEU A 103 -27.99 -3.04 5.69
N SER A 104 -28.33 -1.93 5.03
CA SER A 104 -29.58 -1.74 4.29
C SER A 104 -29.69 -2.70 3.09
N ASP A 105 -28.60 -3.05 2.41
CA ASP A 105 -28.59 -4.02 1.29
C ASP A 105 -28.89 -5.45 1.77
N TYR A 106 -28.60 -5.76 3.04
CA TYR A 106 -28.97 -7.05 3.66
C TYR A 106 -30.41 -7.06 4.21
N SER A 107 -30.97 -5.89 4.52
CA SER A 107 -32.34 -5.79 5.05
C SER A 107 -33.42 -6.07 3.99
N SER A 108 -33.16 -5.77 2.72
CA SER A 108 -34.11 -6.00 1.62
C SER A 108 -34.30 -7.50 1.34
N THR A 109 -33.23 -8.29 1.40
CA THR A 109 -33.29 -9.74 1.15
C THR A 109 -34.00 -10.53 2.24
N LEU A 110 -33.95 -10.08 3.50
CA LEU A 110 -34.69 -10.70 4.61
C LEU A 110 -36.20 -10.43 4.51
N THR A 111 -36.58 -9.24 4.03
CA THR A 111 -37.99 -8.83 3.92
C THR A 111 -38.70 -9.56 2.78
N ASP A 112 -38.01 -9.83 1.67
CA ASP A 112 -38.55 -10.65 0.57
C ASP A 112 -38.65 -12.14 0.92
N GLN A 113 -37.70 -12.68 1.70
CA GLN A 113 -37.76 -14.07 2.20
C GLN A 113 -38.94 -14.30 3.15
N LEU A 114 -39.29 -13.31 3.98
CA LEU A 114 -40.44 -13.38 4.89
C LEU A 114 -41.78 -13.26 4.15
N ARG A 115 -41.84 -12.50 3.04
CA ARG A 115 -43.05 -12.37 2.21
C ARG A 115 -43.34 -13.57 1.32
N LEU A 116 -42.31 -14.34 0.92
CA LEU A 116 -42.51 -15.58 0.15
C LEU A 116 -43.00 -16.77 1.00
N GLY A 117 -43.01 -16.63 2.33
CA GLY A 117 -43.48 -17.67 3.27
C GLY A 117 -44.98 -17.64 3.58
N GLU A 118 -45.71 -16.58 3.25
CA GLU A 118 -47.17 -16.53 3.43
C GLU A 118 -47.89 -16.98 2.14
N ALA A 119 -48.11 -18.29 2.04
CA ALA A 119 -49.08 -18.84 1.10
C ALA A 119 -50.51 -18.51 1.57
N PRO A 120 -51.37 -17.89 0.73
CA PRO A 120 -52.78 -17.72 1.06
C PRO A 120 -53.50 -19.07 1.01
N LYS A 121 -54.35 -19.30 2.01
CA LYS A 121 -55.14 -20.51 2.25
C LYS A 121 -56.43 -20.52 1.44
#